data_AF-A0A368YH73-F1
#
_entry.id   AF-A0A368YH73-F1
#
_cell.length_a   1.000
_cell.length_b   1.000
_cell.length_c   1.000
_cell.angle_alpha   90.00
_cell.angle_beta   90.00
_cell.angle_gamma   90.00
#
_symmetry.space_group_name_H-M   'P 1'
#
loop_
_entity.id
_entity.type
_entity.pdbx_description
1 polymer ?
#
loop_
_entity_poly.entity_id
_entity_poly.type
_entity_poly.pdbx_seq_one_letter_code
_entity_poly.pdbx_strand_id
1 'polypeptide(L)'
;MRCDENLKAKKKICNITQTILDGQGQFAFSWSLAATENGKPLMILRTRSELGEGKPVTLSFPSRKEPVAVETNGCDSNVCVTYLPVGPVLREQIAKEANVQVSYSATGETTLVFEAPLKGLSAALAAIK
;
A
#
# COMPACT_ATOMS: atom_id res chain seq x y z
N MET A 1 -1.56 10.63 12.83
CA MET A 1 -0.87 9.45 13.40
C MET A 1 -1.81 8.78 14.38
N ARG A 2 -2.58 7.76 13.95
CA ARG A 2 -3.34 6.91 14.88
C ARG A 2 -2.45 5.71 15.23
N CYS A 3 -2.07 5.61 16.48
CA CYS A 3 -1.47 4.40 17.03
C CYS A 3 -2.51 3.85 18.01
N ASP A 4 -3.17 2.75 17.65
CA ASP A 4 -4.09 2.06 18.56
C ASP A 4 -3.26 1.33 19.63
N GLU A 5 -3.54 1.63 20.88
CA GLU A 5 -2.83 1.09 22.03
C GLU A 5 -3.24 -0.36 22.28
N ASN A 6 -2.41 -1.31 21.87
CA ASN A 6 -2.53 -2.68 22.38
C ASN A 6 -1.77 -2.79 23.72
N LEU A 7 -2.50 -2.52 24.80
CA LEU A 7 -2.04 -2.44 26.20
C LEU A 7 -1.34 -3.71 26.76
N LYS A 8 -1.24 -4.80 26.00
CA LYS A 8 -0.64 -6.07 26.49
C LYS A 8 0.84 -6.26 26.14
N ALA A 9 1.38 -5.58 25.12
CA ALA A 9 2.71 -5.93 24.57
C ALA A 9 3.82 -4.87 24.71
N LYS A 10 3.55 -3.69 25.30
CA LYS A 10 4.51 -2.57 25.42
C LYS A 10 5.27 -2.26 24.10
N LYS A 11 4.62 -2.42 22.95
CA LYS A 11 5.19 -2.09 21.63
C LYS A 11 4.24 -1.17 20.88
N LYS A 12 4.79 -0.05 20.44
CA LYS A 12 4.09 0.98 19.67
C LYS A 12 4.09 0.56 18.20
N ILE A 13 3.07 -0.18 17.75
CA ILE A 13 2.87 -0.46 16.33
C ILE A 13 2.01 0.67 15.77
N CYS A 14 2.64 1.64 15.12
CA CYS A 14 1.92 2.67 14.39
C CYS A 14 1.74 2.16 12.96
N ASN A 15 0.49 1.89 12.58
CA ASN A 15 0.12 1.61 11.19
C ASN A 15 0.48 2.87 10.38
N ILE A 16 1.65 2.91 9.74
CA ILE A 16 2.00 4.01 8.85
C ILE A 16 1.03 3.90 7.68
N THR A 17 0.21 4.95 7.52
CA THR A 17 -0.71 5.09 6.40
C THR A 17 -0.32 6.32 5.62
N GLN A 18 -0.21 6.17 4.30
CA GLN A 18 -0.05 7.30 3.40
C GLN A 18 -1.24 7.34 2.47
N THR A 19 -1.80 8.53 2.29
CA THR A 19 -2.90 8.80 1.37
C THR A 19 -2.40 9.70 0.25
N ILE A 20 -2.77 9.35 -0.98
CA ILE A 20 -2.44 10.05 -2.20
C ILE A 20 -3.76 10.52 -2.81
N LEU A 21 -3.80 11.81 -3.17
CA LEU A 21 -4.92 12.43 -3.85
C LEU A 21 -4.57 12.59 -5.34
N ASP A 22 -5.57 12.61 -6.20
CA ASP A 22 -5.40 12.91 -7.62
C ASP A 22 -5.25 14.43 -7.87
N GLY A 23 -5.13 14.83 -9.14
CA GLY A 23 -5.04 16.23 -9.54
C GLY A 23 -6.27 17.08 -9.22
N GLN A 24 -7.40 16.46 -8.84
CA GLN A 24 -8.64 17.12 -8.42
C GLN A 24 -8.79 17.15 -6.89
N GLY A 25 -7.82 16.63 -6.14
CA GLY A 25 -7.87 16.53 -4.68
C GLY A 25 -8.75 15.39 -4.18
N GLN A 26 -9.19 14.48 -5.05
CA GLN A 26 -9.98 13.30 -4.68
C GLN A 26 -9.05 12.16 -4.25
N PHE A 27 -9.54 11.27 -3.38
CA PHE A 27 -8.78 10.08 -2.99
C PHE A 27 -8.37 9.27 -4.21
N ALA A 28 -7.08 9.03 -4.40
CA ALA A 28 -6.57 8.16 -5.46
C ALA A 28 -6.08 6.84 -4.89
N PHE A 29 -5.37 6.87 -3.76
CA PHE A 29 -4.77 5.67 -3.22
C PHE A 29 -4.37 5.86 -1.77
N SER A 30 -4.32 4.76 -1.03
CA SER A 30 -3.53 4.71 0.19
C SER A 30 -2.87 3.37 0.36
N TRP A 31 -1.77 3.36 1.08
CA TRP A 31 -1.23 2.12 1.62
C TRP A 31 -1.04 2.20 3.12
N SER A 32 -1.02 1.04 3.76
CA SER A 32 -0.62 0.93 5.15
C SER A 32 0.18 -0.34 5.39
N LEU A 33 1.18 -0.26 6.26
CA LEU A 33 1.95 -1.42 6.68
C LEU A 33 1.35 -2.01 7.97
N ALA A 34 1.11 -3.31 7.96
CA ALA A 34 0.56 -4.07 9.08
C ALA A 34 1.35 -5.36 9.34
N ALA A 35 1.18 -5.94 10.52
CA ALA A 35 1.66 -7.28 10.84
C ALA A 35 0.52 -8.29 10.72
N THR A 36 0.76 -9.42 10.07
CA THR A 36 -0.17 -10.56 10.09
C THR A 36 -0.15 -11.26 11.46
N GLU A 37 -1.10 -12.17 11.70
CA GLU A 37 -1.15 -12.97 12.94
C GLU A 37 0.15 -13.76 13.20
N ASN A 38 0.87 -14.11 12.13
CA ASN A 38 2.16 -14.80 12.18
C ASN A 38 3.37 -13.84 12.30
N GLY A 39 3.15 -12.55 12.58
CA GLY A 39 4.19 -11.51 12.66
C GLY A 39 4.77 -11.11 11.30
N LYS A 40 4.33 -11.73 10.18
CA LYS A 40 4.85 -11.39 8.86
C LYS A 40 4.31 -10.03 8.42
N PRO A 41 5.16 -9.11 7.94
CA PRO A 41 4.72 -7.81 7.46
C PRO A 41 3.92 -7.92 6.15
N LEU A 42 2.84 -7.14 6.08
CA LEU A 42 1.90 -7.07 4.97
C LEU A 42 1.61 -5.60 4.64
N MET A 43 1.70 -5.23 3.36
CA MET A 43 1.14 -3.97 2.91
C MET A 43 -0.33 -4.16 2.51
N ILE A 44 -1.16 -3.27 3.00
CA ILE A 44 -2.57 -3.17 2.63
C ILE A 44 -2.68 -1.96 1.71
N LEU A 45 -3.00 -2.18 0.44
CA LEU A 45 -3.23 -1.11 -0.52
C LEU A 45 -4.74 -0.90 -0.66
N ARG A 46 -5.13 0.37 -0.78
CA ARG A 46 -6.52 0.79 -0.97
C ARG A 46 -6.59 1.70 -2.18
N THR A 47 -7.46 1.37 -3.10
CA THR A 47 -7.79 2.13 -4.30
C THR A 47 -9.24 2.59 -4.21
N ARG A 48 -9.71 3.37 -5.18
CA ARG A 48 -11.12 3.76 -5.23
C ARG A 48 -12.04 2.55 -5.46
N SER A 49 -13.28 2.62 -4.97
CA SER A 49 -14.26 1.54 -5.11
C SER A 49 -14.67 1.28 -6.57
N GLU A 50 -14.57 2.29 -7.45
CA GLU A 50 -14.92 2.21 -8.88
C GLU A 50 -13.95 1.32 -9.69
N LEU A 51 -12.78 0.98 -9.11
CA LEU A 51 -11.92 -0.04 -9.68
C LEU A 51 -12.63 -1.39 -9.73
N GLY A 52 -13.34 -1.77 -8.67
CA GLY A 52 -14.04 -3.06 -8.57
C GLY A 52 -13.13 -4.22 -8.17
N GLU A 53 -13.75 -5.34 -7.81
CA GLU A 53 -13.08 -6.55 -7.32
C GLU A 53 -12.42 -7.35 -8.45
N GLY A 54 -11.31 -8.03 -8.15
CA GLY A 54 -10.54 -8.81 -9.12
C GLY A 54 -9.88 -7.97 -10.22
N LYS A 55 -9.74 -6.66 -10.02
CA LYS A 55 -9.08 -5.77 -10.99
C LYS A 55 -7.63 -5.52 -10.60
N PRO A 56 -6.73 -5.39 -11.59
CA PRO A 56 -5.31 -5.24 -11.33
C PRO A 56 -4.95 -3.82 -10.88
N VAL A 57 -4.06 -3.75 -9.89
CA VAL A 57 -3.28 -2.58 -9.49
C VAL A 57 -1.83 -2.89 -9.81
N THR A 58 -1.19 -2.02 -10.59
CA THR A 58 0.18 -2.20 -11.06
C THR A 58 1.14 -1.35 -10.25
N LEU A 59 2.25 -1.95 -9.81
CA LEU A 59 3.32 -1.33 -9.04
C LEU A 59 4.62 -1.44 -9.83
N SER A 60 5.13 -0.32 -10.30
CA SER A 60 6.42 -0.23 -10.98
C SER A 60 7.47 0.29 -10.00
N PHE A 61 8.51 -0.53 -9.80
CA PHE A 61 9.61 -0.22 -8.88
C PHE A 61 10.84 0.25 -9.66
N PRO A 62 11.55 1.32 -9.24
CA PRO A 62 12.69 1.85 -9.98
C PRO A 62 13.81 0.84 -10.26
N SER A 63 14.01 -0.14 -9.36
CA SER A 63 15.06 -1.15 -9.53
C SER A 63 14.60 -2.41 -10.27
N ARG A 64 13.38 -2.46 -10.82
CA ARG A 64 12.83 -3.62 -11.50
C ARG A 64 12.29 -3.25 -12.89
N LYS A 65 12.65 -4.04 -13.90
CA LYS A 65 12.15 -3.85 -15.27
C LYS A 65 10.67 -4.21 -15.42
N GLU A 66 10.26 -5.29 -14.75
CA GLU A 66 8.88 -5.77 -14.81
C GLU A 66 8.07 -5.21 -13.65
N PRO A 67 6.88 -4.64 -13.91
CA PRO A 67 5.99 -4.24 -12.83
C PRO A 67 5.44 -5.45 -12.05
N VAL A 68 4.95 -5.21 -10.84
CA VAL A 68 4.15 -6.17 -10.07
C VAL A 68 2.69 -5.81 -10.26
N ALA A 69 1.87 -6.74 -10.75
CA ALA A 69 0.42 -6.58 -10.74
C ALA A 69 -0.16 -7.36 -9.54
N VAL A 70 -1.06 -6.73 -8.80
CA VAL A 70 -1.84 -7.36 -7.73
C VAL A 70 -3.31 -7.08 -7.95
N GLU A 71 -4.16 -8.09 -7.77
CA GLU A 71 -5.59 -7.93 -7.92
C GLU A 71 -6.24 -7.43 -6.63
N THR A 72 -7.32 -6.66 -6.76
CA THR A 72 -8.18 -6.28 -5.64
C THR A 72 -8.83 -7.52 -5.05
N ASN A 73 -8.66 -7.71 -3.74
CA ASN A 73 -9.21 -8.84 -2.99
C ASN A 73 -10.68 -8.66 -2.62
N GLY A 74 -11.14 -7.41 -2.51
CA GLY A 74 -12.52 -7.08 -2.18
C GLY A 74 -12.74 -5.58 -2.16
N CYS A 75 -13.98 -5.16 -2.37
CA CYS A 75 -14.36 -3.75 -2.39
C CYS A 75 -15.58 -3.49 -1.51
N ASP A 76 -15.58 -2.33 -0.86
CA ASP A 76 -16.77 -1.76 -0.24
C ASP A 76 -17.22 -0.50 -1.00
N SER A 77 -18.20 0.24 -0.46
CA SER A 77 -18.71 1.45 -1.10
C SER A 77 -17.68 2.57 -1.25
N ASN A 78 -16.56 2.52 -0.52
CA ASN A 78 -15.57 3.59 -0.45
C ASN A 78 -14.22 3.19 -1.07
N VAL A 79 -13.78 1.94 -0.89
CA VAL A 79 -12.45 1.50 -1.32
C VAL A 79 -12.44 0.07 -1.82
N CYS A 80 -11.49 -0.22 -2.72
CA CYS A 80 -11.05 -1.57 -3.04
C CYS A 80 -9.73 -1.87 -2.34
N VAL A 81 -9.62 -3.02 -1.69
CA VAL A 81 -8.47 -3.44 -0.89
C VAL A 81 -7.70 -4.54 -1.60
N THR A 82 -6.37 -4.47 -1.56
CA THR A 82 -5.49 -5.57 -1.95
C THR A 82 -4.37 -5.75 -0.92
N TYR A 83 -3.94 -6.99 -0.75
CA TYR A 83 -2.91 -7.38 0.22
C TYR A 83 -1.63 -7.79 -0.51
N LEU A 84 -0.54 -7.06 -0.24
CA LEU A 84 0.78 -7.35 -0.80
C LEU A 84 1.74 -7.80 0.30
N PRO A 85 2.09 -9.10 0.38
CA PRO A 85 3.10 -9.60 1.30
C PRO A 85 4.42 -8.85 1.12
N VAL A 86 5.05 -8.45 2.23
CA VAL A 86 6.36 -7.80 2.17
C VAL A 86 7.43 -8.86 1.94
N GLY A 87 7.69 -9.14 0.67
CA GLY A 87 8.77 -10.03 0.19
C GLY A 87 10.13 -9.32 0.07
N PRO A 88 11.18 -10.04 -0.37
CA PRO A 88 12.54 -9.48 -0.50
C PRO A 88 12.61 -8.23 -1.38
N VAL A 89 11.91 -8.23 -2.52
CA VAL A 89 11.85 -7.08 -3.44
C VAL A 89 11.29 -5.85 -2.73
N LEU A 90 10.14 -5.97 -2.08
CA LEU A 90 9.52 -4.84 -1.40
C LEU A 90 10.35 -4.37 -0.20
N ARG A 91 11.01 -5.29 0.53
CA ARG A 91 11.97 -4.90 1.58
C ARG A 91 13.12 -4.05 1.04
N GLU A 92 13.68 -4.42 -0.11
CA GLU A 92 14.74 -3.65 -0.76
C GLU A 92 14.26 -2.25 -1.16
N GLN A 93 13.06 -2.13 -1.73
CA GLN A 93 12.51 -0.83 -2.13
C GLN A 93 12.20 0.05 -0.92
N ILE A 94 11.70 -0.54 0.16
CA ILE A 94 11.47 0.17 1.42
C ILE A 94 12.79 0.67 2.02
N ALA A 95 13.84 -0.17 2.00
CA ALA A 95 15.17 0.20 2.48
C ALA A 95 15.80 1.35 1.67
N LYS A 96 15.47 1.43 0.38
CA LYS A 96 15.90 2.51 -0.53
C LYS A 96 15.00 3.73 -0.50
N GLU A 97 13.93 3.73 0.31
CA GLU A 97 12.90 4.77 0.34
C GLU A 97 12.34 5.10 -1.07
N ALA A 98 12.23 4.09 -1.92
CA ALA A 98 11.94 4.28 -3.33
C ALA A 98 10.56 4.93 -3.58
N ASN A 99 10.47 5.71 -4.64
CA ASN A 99 9.19 6.17 -5.20
C ASN A 99 8.63 5.06 -6.09
N VAL A 100 7.52 4.48 -5.67
CA VAL A 100 6.85 3.41 -6.42
C VAL A 100 5.78 4.04 -7.28
N GLN A 101 5.86 3.83 -8.58
CA GLN A 101 4.78 4.25 -9.45
C GLN A 101 3.63 3.25 -9.34
N VAL A 102 2.46 3.75 -8.98
CA VAL A 102 1.24 2.96 -8.89
C VAL A 102 0.34 3.37 -10.05
N SER A 103 -0.24 2.37 -10.73
CA SER A 103 -1.23 2.62 -11.77
C SER A 103 -2.38 1.62 -11.76
N TYR A 104 -3.58 2.11 -12.06
CA TYR A 104 -4.77 1.29 -12.24
C TYR A 104 -5.82 2.07 -13.05
N SER A 105 -6.77 1.35 -13.64
CA SER A 105 -7.86 1.94 -14.42
C SER A 105 -9.18 1.70 -13.70
N ALA A 106 -9.75 2.75 -13.10
CA ALA A 106 -11.11 2.70 -12.59
C ALA A 106 -12.09 2.59 -13.76
N THR A 107 -13.21 1.88 -13.56
CA THR A 107 -14.14 1.59 -14.65
C THR A 107 -14.70 2.88 -15.25
N GLY A 108 -14.44 3.12 -16.54
CA GLY A 108 -14.91 4.31 -17.25
C GLY A 108 -14.04 5.56 -17.08
N GLU A 109 -12.93 5.48 -16.33
CA GLU A 109 -12.00 6.59 -16.13
C GLU A 109 -10.66 6.40 -16.87
N THR A 110 -9.94 7.50 -17.05
CA THR A 110 -8.55 7.51 -17.48
C THR A 110 -7.69 6.74 -16.46
N THR A 111 -6.70 5.99 -16.94
CA THR A 111 -5.72 5.32 -16.08
C THR A 111 -5.09 6.32 -15.12
N LEU A 112 -5.26 6.07 -13.82
CA LEU A 112 -4.61 6.84 -12.77
C LEU A 112 -3.17 6.37 -12.65
N VAL A 113 -2.23 7.31 -12.61
CA VAL A 113 -0.79 7.06 -12.44
C VAL A 113 -0.24 8.07 -11.45
N PHE A 114 0.40 7.61 -10.38
CA PHE A 114 0.97 8.48 -9.36
C PHE A 114 2.14 7.80 -8.63
N GLU A 115 2.97 8.61 -7.99
CA GLU A 115 4.12 8.15 -7.21
C GLU A 115 3.73 7.97 -5.74
N ALA A 116 4.03 6.80 -5.19
CA ALA A 116 3.87 6.45 -3.80
C ALA A 116 5.26 6.28 -3.15
N PRO A 117 5.78 7.29 -2.42
CA PRO A 117 7.10 7.20 -1.80
C PRO A 117 7.10 6.27 -0.58
N LEU A 118 7.98 5.28 -0.55
CA LEU A 118 8.15 4.35 0.58
C LEU A 118 8.91 4.97 1.77
N LYS A 119 9.14 6.29 1.75
CA LYS A 119 9.92 7.02 2.75
C LYS A 119 9.37 6.81 4.16
N GLY A 120 10.26 6.53 5.10
CA GLY A 120 9.91 6.29 6.50
C GLY A 120 9.27 4.92 6.81
N LEU A 121 8.96 4.09 5.80
CA LEU A 121 8.43 2.74 6.03
C LEU A 121 9.48 1.77 6.59
N SER A 122 10.78 2.04 6.37
CA SER A 122 11.88 1.21 6.91
C SER A 122 11.82 1.11 8.44
N ALA A 123 11.55 2.22 9.12
CA ALA A 123 11.44 2.24 10.58
C ALA A 123 10.21 1.46 11.08
N ALA A 124 9.07 1.56 10.39
CA ALA A 124 7.89 0.78 10.73
C ALA A 124 8.07 -0.71 10.46
N LEU A 125 8.71 -1.06 9.35
CA LEU A 125 9.01 -2.45 9.01
C LEU A 125 9.91 -3.10 10.06
N ALA A 126 10.92 -2.39 10.55
CA ALA A 126 11.78 -2.88 11.63
C ALA A 126 11.06 -3.02 12.99
N ALA A 127 9.96 -2.28 13.20
CA ALA A 127 9.16 -2.36 14.42
C ALA A 127 8.19 -3.56 14.44
N ILE A 128 7.93 -4.17 13.27
CA ILE A 128 7.14 -5.39 13.14
C ILE A 128 8.04 -6.58 13.48
N LYS A 129 7.75 -7.28 14.59
CA LYS A 129 8.49 -8.45 15.09
C LYS A 129 7.82 -9.75 14.70
#